data_AF-A0A1V6P6B6-F1
#
_entry.id   AF-A0A1V6P6B6-F1
#
_cell.length_a   1.000
_cell.length_b   1.000
_cell.length_c   1.000
_cell.angle_alpha   90.00
_cell.angle_beta   90.00
_cell.angle_gamma   90.00
#
_symmetry.space_group_name_H-M   'P 1'
#
loop_
_entity.id
_entity.type
_entity.pdbx_description
1 polymer ?
#
loop_
_entity_poly.entity_id
_entity_poly.type
_entity_poly.pdbx_seq_one_letter_code
_entity_poly.pdbx_strand_id
1 'polypeptide(L)'
;MQRTEYARTSVDDSDEDTIILDLSGAGQGNASGFSNNDHGTTGSAVQSFVPLVDLTISTTSSPTQLPTSPVYALINTIDIKRTSPLPSLEVAAKNIAGYEATSPFGKHTASAVETAQIVQSETSLNQACLRDLRTTNPHHDKDRIQNTNGGLLKDSYRWILDNEEFQQWQNNQSNCLLWIRGDPGKGKTMLLCGIIDELTRLFGDSANISFFFCQATDARINNATAVLRGLIYSLVKKHPSLLSHVKSQYDHAGKALFEDINAWNALSRIFTDILKDATLLSTYLIIDALDECTTGLSPLLDLIAQVSSAYPQRKWIVSSRNWPDIEERLDSTNTAPISLELNEASVSEAVSKFIQHKVHYLAKVKKYSDETRHTIRRHLSSNSQGTFLWVALVCQDLDRTSRMHAVRKLEAFPPGLNALYGRMIDQVCNSEDAESCKRILAVMSIVYRPIAFDELAYLVELPNDLSSDSEALSEIIAICGSFLTVREDTIIFVHQSAKEFLLRETQTGVLPGGIEAEHHTLFSRSLKAMSKTLRRDIFQVKFPGFPIEKVVPPSPNPLAAAQY
;
A
#
# COMPACT_ATOMS: atom_id res chain seq x y z
N MET A 1 -9.81 -2.79 -53.94
CA MET A 1 -10.15 -3.72 -55.04
C MET A 1 -10.26 -5.10 -54.43
N GLN A 2 -11.43 -5.73 -54.59
CA GLN A 2 -11.90 -6.92 -53.88
C GLN A 2 -10.97 -8.13 -54.04
N ARG A 3 -10.86 -8.94 -52.98
CA ARG A 3 -11.02 -10.40 -53.10
C ARG A 3 -11.45 -11.01 -51.77
N THR A 4 -12.75 -11.24 -51.68
CA THR A 4 -13.43 -12.26 -50.86
C THR A 4 -12.92 -13.65 -51.21
N GLU A 5 -12.65 -14.48 -50.22
CA GLU A 5 -12.70 -15.94 -50.37
C GLU A 5 -13.35 -16.58 -49.12
N TYR A 6 -14.28 -17.48 -49.40
CA TYR A 6 -15.28 -18.04 -48.51
C TYR A 6 -14.73 -19.18 -47.64
N ALA A 7 -15.33 -19.33 -46.46
CA ALA A 7 -15.20 -20.49 -45.59
C ALA A 7 -15.64 -21.80 -46.29
N ARG A 8 -14.97 -22.91 -45.97
CA ARG A 8 -15.55 -24.26 -46.02
C ARG A 8 -15.48 -24.86 -44.63
N THR A 9 -16.63 -24.99 -44.00
CA THR A 9 -16.88 -25.85 -42.85
C THR A 9 -17.12 -27.27 -43.35
N SER A 10 -16.26 -28.22 -42.96
CA SER A 10 -16.60 -29.63 -42.94
C SER A 10 -16.94 -30.00 -41.50
N VAL A 11 -18.20 -30.39 -41.30
CA VAL A 11 -18.68 -31.01 -40.07
C VAL A 11 -18.13 -32.44 -40.05
N ASP A 12 -17.40 -32.79 -39.00
CA ASP A 12 -17.22 -34.18 -38.60
C ASP A 12 -17.51 -34.26 -37.10
N ASP A 13 -18.61 -34.94 -36.79
CA ASP A 13 -19.05 -35.29 -35.44
C ASP A 13 -18.13 -36.39 -34.88
N SER A 14 -17.35 -36.08 -33.86
CA SER A 14 -16.98 -37.09 -32.85
C SER A 14 -16.58 -36.40 -31.55
N ASP A 15 -17.34 -36.72 -30.50
CA ASP A 15 -17.08 -36.41 -29.10
C ASP A 15 -15.71 -36.96 -28.67
N GLU A 16 -14.76 -36.08 -28.36
CA GLU A 16 -13.70 -36.25 -27.37
C GLU A 16 -12.87 -34.95 -27.26
N ASP A 17 -13.18 -34.09 -26.29
CA ASP A 17 -12.37 -32.90 -25.96
C ASP A 17 -11.04 -33.33 -25.31
N THR A 18 -10.07 -33.71 -26.13
CA THR A 18 -8.66 -33.82 -25.74
C THR A 18 -7.95 -32.54 -26.15
N ILE A 19 -7.51 -31.74 -25.18
CA ILE A 19 -6.62 -30.58 -25.43
C ILE A 19 -5.22 -31.13 -25.77
N ILE A 20 -4.89 -31.21 -27.05
CA ILE A 20 -3.52 -31.44 -27.53
C ILE A 20 -2.91 -30.08 -27.85
N LEU A 21 -1.88 -29.68 -27.07
CA LEU A 21 -1.00 -28.57 -27.42
C LEU A 21 0.05 -29.08 -28.41
N ASP A 22 -0.13 -28.78 -29.70
CA ASP A 22 0.90 -29.04 -30.72
C ASP A 22 1.95 -27.92 -30.68
N LEU A 23 3.17 -28.26 -30.26
CA LEU A 23 4.37 -27.43 -30.35
C LEU A 23 5.24 -27.94 -31.49
N SER A 24 4.84 -27.66 -32.73
CA SER A 24 5.69 -27.87 -33.91
C SER A 24 5.71 -26.62 -34.78
N GLY A 25 6.77 -25.82 -34.63
CA GLY A 25 6.99 -24.60 -35.39
C GLY A 25 8.39 -24.00 -35.22
N ALA A 26 9.42 -24.85 -35.07
CA ALA A 26 10.80 -24.40 -35.15
C ALA A 26 11.25 -24.38 -36.63
N GLY A 27 11.07 -23.25 -37.30
CA GLY A 27 11.68 -22.98 -38.60
C GLY A 27 13.13 -22.51 -38.44
N GLN A 28 14.07 -23.36 -38.84
CA GLN A 28 15.49 -23.03 -39.01
C GLN A 28 15.68 -21.87 -40.01
N GLY A 29 16.50 -20.89 -39.65
CA GLY A 29 17.01 -19.85 -40.54
C GLY A 29 18.48 -19.57 -40.24
N ASN A 30 19.33 -19.88 -41.22
CA ASN A 30 20.79 -19.98 -41.14
C ASN A 30 21.54 -18.70 -40.74
N ALA A 31 22.68 -18.92 -40.08
CA ALA A 31 23.76 -17.95 -39.91
C ALA A 31 24.62 -17.82 -41.17
N SER A 32 24.97 -16.59 -41.53
CA SER A 32 26.19 -16.26 -42.31
C SER A 32 26.63 -14.85 -41.91
N GLY A 33 27.88 -14.71 -41.47
CA GLY A 33 28.39 -13.55 -40.75
C GLY A 33 28.88 -12.38 -41.60
N PHE A 34 29.39 -11.36 -40.91
CA PHE A 34 30.46 -10.44 -41.35
C PHE A 34 30.97 -9.65 -40.13
N SER A 35 32.26 -9.30 -40.15
CA SER A 35 33.01 -8.60 -39.09
C SER A 35 33.13 -7.09 -39.35
N ASN A 36 33.59 -6.39 -38.29
CA ASN A 36 34.34 -5.13 -38.21
C ASN A 36 33.64 -3.76 -38.10
N ASN A 37 34.05 -3.07 -37.02
CA ASN A 37 34.48 -1.68 -36.83
C ASN A 37 33.53 -0.45 -36.81
N ASP A 38 33.71 0.28 -35.71
CA ASP A 38 33.84 1.74 -35.48
C ASP A 38 32.66 2.74 -35.60
N HIS A 39 32.57 3.51 -34.50
CA HIS A 39 32.18 4.92 -34.29
C HIS A 39 30.83 5.49 -34.77
N GLY A 40 30.13 6.14 -33.83
CA GLY A 40 29.37 7.38 -34.10
C GLY A 40 27.92 7.44 -33.62
N THR A 41 27.69 8.20 -32.54
CA THR A 41 26.51 9.02 -32.20
C THR A 41 25.25 8.95 -33.07
N THR A 42 24.09 8.63 -32.46
CA THR A 42 22.89 9.50 -32.26
C THR A 42 21.70 8.66 -31.83
N GLY A 43 20.79 9.27 -31.06
CA GLY A 43 19.72 8.58 -30.34
C GLY A 43 18.59 8.01 -31.20
N SER A 44 17.83 7.09 -30.59
CA SER A 44 16.44 6.82 -30.93
C SER A 44 15.75 6.15 -29.75
N ALA A 45 14.50 6.56 -29.53
CA ALA A 45 13.58 6.04 -28.56
C ALA A 45 13.39 4.53 -28.71
N VAL A 46 13.54 3.80 -27.61
CA VAL A 46 13.06 2.41 -27.52
C VAL A 46 11.60 2.47 -27.08
N GLN A 47 10.69 2.40 -28.06
CA GLN A 47 9.32 2.00 -27.82
C GLN A 47 9.33 0.52 -27.40
N SER A 48 9.13 0.27 -26.11
CA SER A 48 8.81 -1.06 -25.61
C SER A 48 7.38 -1.42 -26.02
N PHE A 49 7.24 -2.16 -27.11
CA PHE A 49 6.00 -2.87 -27.43
C PHE A 49 5.86 -4.03 -26.44
N VAL A 50 4.97 -3.88 -25.46
CA VAL A 50 4.43 -4.99 -24.67
C VAL A 50 3.32 -5.64 -25.51
N PRO A 51 3.39 -6.92 -25.90
CA PRO A 51 2.24 -7.58 -26.48
C PRO A 51 1.21 -7.83 -25.36
N LEU A 52 0.12 -7.06 -25.37
CA LEU A 52 -1.10 -7.44 -24.68
C LEU A 52 -1.62 -8.73 -25.31
N VAL A 53 -1.52 -9.84 -24.59
CA VAL A 53 -2.28 -11.04 -24.91
C VAL A 53 -3.66 -10.86 -24.27
N ASP A 54 -4.60 -10.34 -25.05
CA ASP A 54 -6.02 -10.29 -24.68
C ASP A 54 -6.61 -11.71 -24.71
N LEU A 55 -6.87 -12.28 -23.54
CA LEU A 55 -7.75 -13.43 -23.37
C LEU A 55 -9.20 -12.99 -23.62
N THR A 56 -9.61 -12.95 -24.89
CA THR A 56 -11.01 -12.72 -25.28
C THR A 56 -11.77 -14.04 -25.23
N ILE A 57 -12.60 -14.21 -24.19
CA ILE A 57 -13.62 -15.27 -24.14
C ILE A 57 -14.80 -14.79 -24.99
N SER A 58 -14.90 -15.28 -26.22
CA SER A 58 -16.02 -15.02 -27.13
C SER A 58 -17.18 -15.97 -26.84
N THR A 59 -18.18 -15.52 -26.08
CA THR A 59 -19.47 -16.22 -26.00
C THR A 59 -20.34 -15.81 -27.18
N THR A 60 -20.51 -16.72 -28.14
CA THR A 60 -21.49 -16.59 -29.23
C THR A 60 -22.91 -16.75 -28.68
N SER A 61 -23.70 -15.67 -28.68
CA SER A 61 -25.16 -15.80 -28.68
C SER A 61 -25.75 -14.68 -29.56
N SER A 62 -26.50 -15.10 -30.58
CA SER A 62 -27.25 -14.21 -31.48
C SER A 62 -28.67 -13.95 -30.94
N PRO A 63 -29.35 -12.88 -31.41
CA PRO A 63 -30.17 -12.02 -30.56
C PRO A 63 -31.67 -12.33 -30.66
N THR A 64 -32.43 -11.99 -29.63
CA THR A 64 -33.88 -11.78 -29.78
C THR A 64 -34.40 -10.69 -28.85
N GLN A 65 -34.60 -9.52 -29.45
CA GLN A 65 -35.61 -8.48 -29.22
C GLN A 65 -36.02 -8.09 -27.77
N LEU A 66 -35.64 -6.85 -27.42
CA LEU A 66 -36.30 -5.94 -26.46
C LEU A 66 -37.73 -5.56 -26.93
N PRO A 67 -38.65 -5.19 -26.01
CA PRO A 67 -38.79 -3.75 -25.71
C PRO A 67 -39.15 -3.34 -24.26
N THR A 68 -38.68 -2.13 -23.91
CA THR A 68 -39.28 -1.06 -23.07
C THR A 68 -39.29 -1.13 -21.52
N SER A 69 -38.69 -0.09 -20.92
CA SER A 69 -38.58 0.36 -19.51
C SER A 69 -39.88 1.05 -19.00
N PRO A 70 -40.08 1.52 -17.72
CA PRO A 70 -39.33 1.41 -16.44
C PRO A 70 -40.18 1.01 -15.19
N VAL A 71 -39.51 0.92 -14.01
CA VAL A 71 -40.01 1.13 -12.61
C VAL A 71 -39.97 -0.11 -11.67
N TYR A 72 -39.30 0.10 -10.53
CA TYR A 72 -39.03 -0.73 -9.34
C TYR A 72 -40.24 -1.44 -8.70
N ALA A 73 -40.02 -2.65 -8.12
CA ALA A 73 -40.11 -2.90 -6.67
C ALA A 73 -40.00 -4.40 -6.27
N LEU A 74 -39.44 -4.57 -5.08
CA LEU A 74 -39.16 -5.74 -4.25
C LEU A 74 -40.45 -6.54 -3.84
N ILE A 75 -40.34 -7.87 -3.57
CA ILE A 75 -40.73 -8.57 -2.31
C ILE A 75 -40.86 -10.12 -2.42
N ASN A 76 -40.03 -10.79 -1.59
CA ASN A 76 -40.16 -11.99 -0.73
C ASN A 76 -40.48 -13.42 -1.22
N THR A 77 -39.77 -14.39 -0.60
CA THR A 77 -40.37 -15.47 0.23
C THR A 77 -39.38 -16.00 1.32
N ILE A 78 -39.72 -15.70 2.58
CA ILE A 78 -39.77 -16.50 3.84
C ILE A 78 -38.82 -17.72 4.04
N ASP A 79 -38.09 -17.75 5.18
CA ASP A 79 -38.08 -18.94 6.06
C ASP A 79 -37.83 -18.61 7.56
N ILE A 80 -38.47 -19.39 8.42
CA ILE A 80 -38.69 -19.20 9.87
C ILE A 80 -37.76 -20.12 10.67
N LYS A 81 -37.20 -19.66 11.81
CA LYS A 81 -37.03 -20.52 13.01
C LYS A 81 -36.93 -19.72 14.33
N ARG A 82 -37.65 -20.24 15.32
CA ARG A 82 -38.00 -19.72 16.67
C ARG A 82 -36.83 -19.75 17.67
N THR A 83 -36.85 -18.81 18.65
CA THR A 83 -36.98 -19.07 20.12
C THR A 83 -37.19 -17.77 20.94
N SER A 84 -38.47 -17.42 21.22
CA SER A 84 -39.14 -17.00 22.48
C SER A 84 -38.47 -16.10 23.58
N PRO A 85 -39.23 -15.42 24.47
CA PRO A 85 -40.19 -14.32 24.25
C PRO A 85 -40.02 -13.15 25.25
N LEU A 86 -40.29 -11.89 24.85
CA LEU A 86 -40.76 -10.81 25.74
C LEU A 86 -41.53 -9.77 24.90
N PRO A 87 -42.61 -9.16 25.42
CA PRO A 87 -43.69 -8.59 24.62
C PRO A 87 -43.57 -7.09 24.37
N SER A 88 -44.41 -6.63 23.43
CA SER A 88 -44.99 -5.28 23.30
C SER A 88 -44.18 -4.15 22.67
N LEU A 89 -43.95 -4.26 21.35
CA LEU A 89 -43.99 -3.11 20.42
C LEU A 89 -44.96 -3.36 19.24
N GLU A 90 -45.25 -4.61 18.90
CA GLU A 90 -46.23 -4.98 17.85
C GLU A 90 -47.71 -4.82 18.27
N VAL A 91 -48.01 -4.77 19.57
CA VAL A 91 -49.38 -4.54 20.05
C VAL A 91 -49.77 -3.06 19.97
N ALA A 92 -48.80 -2.14 19.91
CA ALA A 92 -49.07 -0.71 19.71
C ALA A 92 -49.35 -0.38 18.23
N ALA A 93 -48.72 -1.10 17.29
CA ALA A 93 -48.88 -0.83 15.85
C ALA A 93 -50.18 -1.39 15.26
N LYS A 94 -50.73 -2.48 15.82
CA LYS A 94 -51.97 -3.10 15.32
C LYS A 94 -53.27 -2.43 15.78
N ASN A 95 -53.23 -1.51 16.74
CA ASN A 95 -54.42 -0.75 17.16
C ASN A 95 -54.65 0.56 16.37
N ILE A 96 -53.79 0.88 15.38
CA ILE A 96 -53.92 2.12 14.59
C ILE A 96 -54.50 1.85 13.18
N ALA A 97 -54.50 0.60 12.70
CA ALA A 97 -55.00 0.24 11.37
C ALA A 97 -56.53 -0.03 11.31
N GLY A 98 -57.30 0.59 12.22
CA GLY A 98 -58.76 0.41 12.30
C GLY A 98 -59.55 1.69 12.58
N TYR A 99 -58.91 2.87 12.58
CA TYR A 99 -59.62 4.14 12.71
C TYR A 99 -59.44 4.96 11.44
N GLU A 100 -60.51 4.99 10.65
CA GLU A 100 -60.64 5.83 9.48
C GLU A 100 -60.35 7.30 9.78
N ALA A 101 -59.83 7.94 8.73
CA ALA A 101 -59.72 9.36 8.50
C ALA A 101 -60.80 10.21 9.17
N THR A 102 -60.47 10.85 10.30
CA THR A 102 -60.86 12.24 10.65
C THR A 102 -60.07 12.71 11.88
N SER A 103 -58.77 12.96 11.77
CA SER A 103 -58.03 13.72 12.79
C SER A 103 -56.78 14.37 12.18
N PRO A 104 -56.43 15.63 12.51
CA PRO A 104 -55.25 16.31 11.98
C PRO A 104 -53.91 15.61 12.31
N PHE A 105 -53.90 14.67 13.26
CA PHE A 105 -52.68 14.02 13.74
C PHE A 105 -52.12 12.91 12.82
N GLY A 106 -52.96 12.26 11.99
CA GLY A 106 -52.52 11.13 11.14
C GLY A 106 -51.68 11.51 9.92
N LYS A 107 -51.74 12.78 9.47
CA LYS A 107 -50.90 13.28 8.36
C LYS A 107 -49.45 13.55 8.79
N HIS A 108 -49.24 13.90 10.06
CA HIS A 108 -47.91 14.16 10.60
C HIS A 108 -47.09 12.88 10.80
N THR A 109 -47.74 11.75 11.13
CA THR A 109 -47.05 10.48 11.36
C THR A 109 -46.60 9.80 10.06
N ALA A 110 -47.39 9.87 8.98
CA ALA A 110 -47.00 9.32 7.69
C ALA A 110 -45.82 10.10 7.06
N SER A 111 -45.87 11.43 7.13
CA SER A 111 -44.79 12.31 6.67
C SER A 111 -43.49 12.10 7.46
N ALA A 112 -43.58 11.87 8.77
CA ALA A 112 -42.41 11.58 9.59
C ALA A 112 -41.75 10.24 9.25
N VAL A 113 -42.53 9.20 8.94
CA VAL A 113 -42.01 7.87 8.54
C VAL A 113 -41.34 7.93 7.17
N GLU A 114 -41.95 8.63 6.21
CA GLU A 114 -41.39 8.80 4.85
C GLU A 114 -40.08 9.63 4.89
N THR A 115 -40.05 10.69 5.71
CA THR A 115 -38.82 11.48 5.96
C THR A 115 -37.73 10.61 6.61
N ALA A 116 -38.09 9.77 7.59
CA ALA A 116 -37.13 8.86 8.23
C ALA A 116 -36.55 7.82 7.26
N GLN A 117 -37.36 7.29 6.33
CA GLN A 117 -36.91 6.35 5.31
C GLN A 117 -35.96 7.01 4.30
N ILE A 118 -36.26 8.23 3.86
CA ILE A 118 -35.38 9.00 2.97
C ILE A 118 -34.04 9.28 3.65
N VAL A 119 -34.05 9.75 4.90
CA VAL A 119 -32.82 10.01 5.67
C VAL A 119 -32.00 8.73 5.88
N GLN A 120 -32.64 7.59 6.15
CA GLN A 120 -31.94 6.31 6.25
C GLN A 120 -31.32 5.88 4.92
N SER A 121 -32.02 6.05 3.81
CA SER A 121 -31.52 5.72 2.47
C SER A 121 -30.32 6.58 2.09
N GLU A 122 -30.37 7.89 2.35
CA GLU A 122 -29.29 8.83 2.07
C GLU A 122 -28.07 8.56 2.96
N THR A 123 -28.29 8.25 4.23
CA THR A 123 -27.23 7.83 5.17
C THR A 123 -26.53 6.56 4.67
N SER A 124 -27.27 5.59 4.14
CA SER A 124 -26.70 4.34 3.59
C SER A 124 -25.84 4.58 2.35
N LEU A 125 -26.27 5.46 1.44
CA LEU A 125 -25.51 5.83 0.25
C LEU A 125 -24.24 6.61 0.60
N ASN A 126 -24.32 7.50 1.59
CA ASN A 126 -23.18 8.26 2.10
C ASN A 126 -22.13 7.33 2.71
N GLN A 127 -22.57 6.31 3.46
CA GLN A 127 -21.68 5.28 3.99
C GLN A 127 -21.04 4.44 2.89
N ALA A 128 -21.79 4.09 1.83
CA ALA A 128 -21.24 3.38 0.67
C ALA A 128 -20.16 4.21 -0.04
N CYS A 129 -20.40 5.50 -0.29
CA CYS A 129 -19.42 6.40 -0.88
C CYS A 129 -18.15 6.51 -0.03
N LEU A 130 -18.27 6.65 1.29
CA LEU A 130 -17.12 6.73 2.19
C LEU A 130 -16.33 5.42 2.24
N ARG A 131 -17.02 4.28 2.20
CA ARG A 131 -16.38 2.96 2.13
C ARG A 131 -15.60 2.81 0.84
N ASP A 132 -16.19 3.18 -0.28
CA ASP A 132 -15.56 3.03 -1.60
C ASP A 132 -14.44 4.04 -1.81
N LEU A 133 -14.51 5.23 -1.19
CA LEU A 133 -13.42 6.22 -1.19
C LEU A 133 -12.21 5.73 -0.36
N ARG A 134 -12.47 5.08 0.77
CA ARG A 134 -11.45 4.64 1.72
C ARG A 134 -10.60 3.49 1.18
N THR A 135 -9.37 3.80 0.76
CA THR A 135 -8.36 2.76 0.46
C THR A 135 -7.73 2.19 1.73
N THR A 136 -7.40 3.06 2.68
CA THR A 136 -6.88 2.73 4.01
C THR A 136 -7.42 3.73 5.04
N ASN A 137 -7.13 3.55 6.32
CA ASN A 137 -7.36 4.58 7.34
C ASN A 137 -6.03 5.20 7.77
N PRO A 138 -5.72 6.45 7.37
CA PRO A 138 -4.45 7.10 7.69
C PRO A 138 -4.11 7.12 9.19
N HIS A 139 -5.10 7.28 10.07
CA HIS A 139 -4.85 7.25 11.52
C HIS A 139 -4.38 5.87 11.99
N HIS A 140 -4.99 4.80 11.49
CA HIS A 140 -4.54 3.43 11.80
C HIS A 140 -3.17 3.16 11.20
N ASP A 141 -2.87 3.71 10.01
CA ASP A 141 -1.53 3.62 9.42
C ASP A 141 -0.48 4.31 10.29
N LYS A 142 -0.76 5.51 10.80
CA LYS A 142 0.10 6.20 11.75
C LYS A 142 0.34 5.37 13.01
N ASP A 143 -0.72 4.84 13.63
CA ASP A 143 -0.60 4.02 14.84
C ASP A 143 0.24 2.76 14.58
N ARG A 144 -0.02 2.08 13.46
CA ARG A 144 0.76 0.92 13.01
C ARG A 144 2.23 1.27 12.79
N ILE A 145 2.53 2.38 12.10
CA ILE A 145 3.88 2.89 11.86
C ILE A 145 4.59 3.17 13.19
N GLN A 146 3.95 3.88 14.11
CA GLN A 146 4.53 4.20 15.42
C GLN A 146 4.81 2.92 16.22
N ASN A 147 3.87 1.99 16.28
CA ASN A 147 4.03 0.73 17.02
C ASN A 147 5.15 -0.13 16.43
N THR A 148 5.22 -0.25 15.10
CA THR A 148 6.23 -1.08 14.43
C THR A 148 7.65 -0.52 14.61
N ASN A 149 7.80 0.80 14.71
CA ASN A 149 9.10 1.45 14.92
C ASN A 149 9.50 1.54 16.40
N GLY A 150 8.72 0.95 17.32
CA GLY A 150 8.99 0.92 18.75
C GLY A 150 8.57 2.18 19.49
N GLY A 151 7.52 2.85 19.00
CA GLY A 151 6.93 4.06 19.57
C GLY A 151 7.53 5.36 19.02
N LEU A 152 6.86 6.48 19.33
CA LEU A 152 7.32 7.82 18.99
C LEU A 152 8.10 8.42 20.16
N LEU A 153 9.35 8.82 19.91
CA LEU A 153 10.21 9.46 20.91
C LEU A 153 10.23 10.97 20.72
N LYS A 154 9.65 11.71 21.67
CA LYS A 154 9.55 13.18 21.62
C LYS A 154 10.88 13.88 21.40
N ASP A 155 11.90 13.44 22.13
CA ASP A 155 13.24 14.01 22.06
C ASP A 155 13.93 13.79 20.71
N SER A 156 13.42 12.89 19.86
CA SER A 156 13.96 12.63 18.52
C SER A 156 13.32 13.45 17.40
N TYR A 157 12.18 14.10 17.64
CA TYR A 157 11.56 14.97 16.63
C TYR A 157 11.44 16.43 17.05
N ARG A 158 11.47 16.75 18.36
CA ARG A 158 11.19 18.10 18.86
C ARG A 158 12.02 19.21 18.22
N TRP A 159 13.27 18.92 17.85
CA TRP A 159 14.18 19.88 17.22
C TRP A 159 13.59 20.54 15.96
N ILE A 160 12.69 19.86 15.23
CA ILE A 160 12.07 20.42 14.02
C ILE A 160 11.15 21.59 14.34
N LEU A 161 10.57 21.65 15.55
CA LEU A 161 9.66 22.71 15.96
C LEU A 161 10.42 24.02 16.26
N ASP A 162 11.69 23.88 16.60
CA ASP A 162 12.61 24.99 16.89
C ASP A 162 13.42 25.39 15.64
N ASN A 163 13.27 24.68 14.52
CA ASN A 163 13.93 25.00 13.26
C ASN A 163 13.33 26.27 12.61
N GLU A 164 14.19 27.13 12.08
CA GLU A 164 13.79 28.44 11.55
C GLU A 164 12.88 28.31 10.34
N GLU A 165 13.20 27.41 9.40
CA GLU A 165 12.38 27.18 8.20
C GLU A 165 10.98 26.65 8.57
N PHE A 166 10.89 25.77 9.58
CA PHE A 166 9.61 25.28 10.09
C PHE A 166 8.78 26.42 10.71
N GLN A 167 9.38 27.24 11.56
CA GLN A 167 8.69 28.37 12.19
C GLN A 167 8.27 29.44 11.18
N GLN A 168 9.11 29.71 10.19
CA GLN A 168 8.77 30.61 9.09
C GLN A 168 7.60 30.05 8.29
N TRP A 169 7.63 28.77 7.90
CA TRP A 169 6.51 28.13 7.20
C TRP A 169 5.21 28.17 8.03
N GLN A 170 5.29 27.94 9.34
CA GLN A 170 4.12 27.95 10.21
C GLN A 170 3.48 29.34 10.32
N ASN A 171 4.30 30.40 10.43
CA ASN A 171 3.84 31.75 10.72
C ASN A 171 3.62 32.62 9.46
N ASN A 172 4.31 32.34 8.37
CA ASN A 172 4.28 33.16 7.16
C ASN A 172 3.07 32.79 6.27
N GLN A 173 2.30 33.76 5.80
CA GLN A 173 1.19 33.52 4.87
C GLN A 173 1.63 33.23 3.42
N SER A 174 2.88 33.53 3.03
CA SER A 174 3.37 33.30 1.65
C SER A 174 3.96 31.89 1.42
N ASN A 175 4.50 31.27 2.48
CA ASN A 175 5.14 29.95 2.38
C ASN A 175 4.15 28.88 2.80
N CYS A 176 3.70 28.11 1.84
CA CYS A 176 2.56 27.22 2.04
C CYS A 176 2.96 25.75 1.97
N LEU A 177 4.17 25.47 1.50
CA LEU A 177 4.71 24.12 1.34
C LEU A 177 6.03 24.00 2.09
N LEU A 178 6.09 23.05 3.02
CA LEU A 178 7.31 22.63 3.72
C LEU A 178 7.74 21.30 3.13
N TRP A 179 8.98 21.20 2.66
CA TRP A 179 9.52 19.96 2.13
C TRP A 179 10.63 19.42 3.03
N ILE A 180 10.35 18.33 3.74
CA ILE A 180 11.31 17.66 4.60
C ILE A 180 11.99 16.54 3.81
N ARG A 181 13.26 16.74 3.47
CA ARG A 181 14.02 15.83 2.63
C ARG A 181 15.17 15.18 3.38
N GLY A 182 15.47 13.94 3.01
CA GLY A 182 16.68 13.29 3.47
C GLY A 182 16.78 11.82 3.09
N ASP A 183 17.92 11.24 3.41
CA ASP A 183 18.29 9.88 3.04
C ASP A 183 17.42 8.82 3.74
N PRO A 184 17.43 7.58 3.23
CA PRO A 184 16.74 6.46 3.87
C PRO A 184 17.15 6.27 5.33
N GLY A 185 16.18 5.98 6.20
CA GLY A 185 16.47 5.69 7.61
C GLY A 185 16.85 6.89 8.49
N LYS A 186 16.79 8.13 7.98
CA LYS A 186 17.01 9.37 8.76
C LYS A 186 15.81 9.80 9.63
N GLY A 187 14.71 9.04 9.63
CA GLY A 187 13.59 9.25 10.55
C GLY A 187 12.48 10.19 10.07
N LYS A 188 12.41 10.51 8.77
CA LYS A 188 11.36 11.38 8.17
C LYS A 188 9.94 11.02 8.61
N THR A 189 9.54 9.76 8.44
CA THR A 189 8.21 9.28 8.82
C THR A 189 7.90 9.50 10.31
N MET A 190 8.86 9.20 11.20
CA MET A 190 8.69 9.41 12.64
C MET A 190 8.67 10.89 13.00
N LEU A 191 9.44 11.73 12.28
CA LEU A 191 9.41 13.18 12.40
C LEU A 191 8.02 13.72 12.05
N LEU A 192 7.46 13.31 10.92
CA LEU A 192 6.10 13.69 10.49
C LEU A 192 5.03 13.20 11.47
N CYS A 193 5.15 11.99 12.01
CA CYS A 193 4.26 11.51 13.08
C CYS A 193 4.28 12.46 14.29
N GLY A 194 5.46 12.92 14.71
CA GLY A 194 5.61 13.87 15.81
C GLY A 194 5.04 15.25 15.50
N ILE A 195 5.22 15.75 14.28
CA ILE A 195 4.61 17.01 13.83
C ILE A 195 3.08 16.90 13.84
N ILE A 196 2.51 15.79 13.34
CA ILE A 196 1.07 15.55 13.36
C ILE A 196 0.54 15.55 14.80
N ASP A 197 1.23 14.89 15.72
CA ASP A 197 0.82 14.84 17.13
C ASP A 197 0.87 16.24 17.78
N GLU A 198 1.88 17.06 17.47
CA GLU A 198 1.98 18.43 17.99
C GLU A 198 0.95 19.37 17.37
N LEU A 199 0.70 19.30 16.06
CA LEU A 199 -0.36 20.06 15.41
C LEU A 199 -1.74 19.70 15.98
N THR A 200 -2.00 18.40 16.18
CA THR A 200 -3.25 17.90 16.76
C THR A 200 -3.40 18.40 18.20
N ARG A 201 -2.31 18.41 18.98
CA ARG A 201 -2.32 18.94 20.35
C ARG A 201 -2.54 20.45 20.41
N LEU A 202 -1.93 21.21 19.51
CA LEU A 202 -2.00 22.67 19.49
C LEU A 202 -3.36 23.19 19.04
N PHE A 203 -3.93 22.60 18.01
CA PHE A 203 -5.14 23.10 17.38
C PHE A 203 -6.40 22.27 17.70
N GLY A 204 -6.25 21.02 18.13
CA GLY A 204 -7.39 20.13 18.40
C GLY A 204 -8.38 20.10 17.23
N ASP A 205 -9.64 20.39 17.53
CA ASP A 205 -10.71 20.43 16.52
C ASP A 205 -10.74 21.70 15.68
N SER A 206 -9.99 22.74 16.05
CA SER A 206 -9.99 24.04 15.35
C SER A 206 -9.23 24.03 14.01
N ALA A 207 -8.36 23.04 13.78
CA ALA A 207 -7.65 22.88 12.52
C ALA A 207 -7.97 21.54 11.84
N ASN A 208 -7.89 21.53 10.53
CA ASN A 208 -8.12 20.36 9.69
C ASN A 208 -6.80 19.71 9.35
N ILE A 209 -6.47 18.60 10.01
CA ILE A 209 -5.22 17.87 9.78
C ILE A 209 -5.57 16.62 9.00
N SER A 210 -5.09 16.55 7.77
CA SER A 210 -5.29 15.41 6.88
C SER A 210 -3.94 14.94 6.37
N PHE A 211 -3.68 13.64 6.47
CA PHE A 211 -2.37 13.10 6.17
C PHE A 211 -2.44 11.76 5.46
N PHE A 212 -1.36 11.42 4.77
CA PHE A 212 -1.19 10.15 4.07
C PHE A 212 0.26 9.68 4.14
N PHE A 213 0.46 8.38 4.31
CA PHE A 213 1.78 7.75 4.34
C PHE A 213 1.93 6.84 3.12
N CYS A 214 2.73 7.25 2.14
CA CYS A 214 3.06 6.39 1.02
C CYS A 214 3.89 5.20 1.50
N GLN A 215 3.61 4.01 0.97
CA GLN A 215 4.41 2.81 1.24
C GLN A 215 4.65 2.05 -0.07
N ALA A 216 5.87 2.12 -0.61
CA ALA A 216 6.23 1.55 -1.90
C ALA A 216 5.99 0.03 -1.97
N THR A 217 6.05 -0.63 -0.81
CA THR A 217 5.82 -2.07 -0.65
C THR A 217 4.34 -2.47 -0.63
N ASP A 218 3.40 -1.53 -0.68
CA ASP A 218 1.95 -1.77 -0.66
C ASP A 218 1.25 -1.04 -1.82
N ALA A 219 0.85 -1.79 -2.84
CA ALA A 219 0.18 -1.29 -4.04
C ALA A 219 -1.11 -0.49 -3.76
N ARG A 220 -1.72 -0.68 -2.59
CA ARG A 220 -2.92 0.06 -2.17
C ARG A 220 -2.60 1.52 -1.82
N ILE A 221 -1.36 1.82 -1.43
CA ILE A 221 -0.95 3.11 -0.86
C ILE A 221 0.36 3.64 -1.44
N ASN A 222 0.73 3.22 -2.65
CA ASN A 222 1.93 3.67 -3.36
C ASN A 222 1.63 4.46 -4.63
N ASN A 223 0.43 5.03 -4.78
CA ASN A 223 0.03 5.72 -6.00
C ASN A 223 -0.74 7.02 -5.71
N ALA A 224 -0.75 7.92 -6.68
CA ALA A 224 -1.27 9.27 -6.53
C ALA A 224 -2.79 9.32 -6.28
N THR A 225 -3.56 8.39 -6.84
CA THR A 225 -5.01 8.33 -6.57
C THR A 225 -5.28 7.90 -5.14
N ALA A 226 -4.51 6.94 -4.59
CA ALA A 226 -4.60 6.54 -3.19
C ALA A 226 -4.28 7.70 -2.23
N VAL A 227 -3.27 8.52 -2.55
CA VAL A 227 -2.95 9.74 -1.78
C VAL A 227 -4.15 10.67 -1.71
N LEU A 228 -4.75 11.03 -2.86
CA LEU A 228 -5.91 11.92 -2.88
C LEU A 228 -7.12 11.31 -2.17
N ARG A 229 -7.38 10.01 -2.38
CA ARG A 229 -8.46 9.29 -1.69
C ARG A 229 -8.30 9.36 -0.18
N GLY A 230 -7.09 9.14 0.34
CA GLY A 230 -6.80 9.21 1.77
C GLY A 230 -6.94 10.61 2.36
N LEU A 231 -6.49 11.64 1.63
CA LEU A 231 -6.65 13.03 2.06
C LEU A 231 -8.12 13.48 2.04
N ILE A 232 -8.84 13.21 0.96
CA ILE A 232 -10.28 13.51 0.84
C ILE A 232 -11.06 12.78 1.94
N TYR A 233 -10.81 11.48 2.13
CA TYR A 233 -11.49 10.69 3.15
C TYR A 233 -11.32 11.28 4.55
N SER A 234 -10.10 11.72 4.90
CA SER A 234 -9.82 12.31 6.21
C SER A 234 -10.56 13.64 6.41
N LEU A 235 -10.56 14.50 5.39
CA LEU A 235 -11.28 15.78 5.43
C LEU A 235 -12.79 15.59 5.52
N VAL A 236 -13.38 14.73 4.68
CA VAL A 236 -14.82 14.48 4.65
C VAL A 236 -15.30 13.78 5.91
N LYS A 237 -14.50 12.87 6.48
CA LYS A 237 -14.84 12.21 7.74
C LYS A 237 -14.90 13.21 8.90
N LYS A 238 -14.01 14.22 8.91
CA LYS A 238 -14.03 15.30 9.91
C LYS A 238 -15.15 16.31 9.65
N HIS A 239 -15.41 16.64 8.39
CA HIS A 239 -16.46 17.57 7.94
C HIS A 239 -17.40 16.91 6.95
N PRO A 240 -18.47 16.23 7.43
CA PRO A 240 -19.40 15.51 6.56
C PRO A 240 -20.07 16.37 5.48
N SER A 241 -20.17 17.69 5.67
CA SER A 241 -20.67 18.62 4.66
C SER A 241 -19.85 18.59 3.37
N LEU A 242 -18.55 18.30 3.44
CA LEU A 242 -17.67 18.23 2.26
C LEU A 242 -17.97 17.01 1.37
N LEU A 243 -18.76 16.04 1.86
CA LEU A 243 -19.16 14.87 1.08
C LEU A 243 -19.97 15.25 -0.16
N SER A 244 -20.65 16.41 -0.16
CA SER A 244 -21.39 16.90 -1.32
C SER A 244 -20.50 17.07 -2.57
N HIS A 245 -19.24 17.47 -2.39
CA HIS A 245 -18.27 17.61 -3.49
C HIS A 245 -17.97 16.25 -4.14
N VAL A 246 -17.89 15.19 -3.33
CA VAL A 246 -17.66 13.82 -3.80
C VAL A 246 -18.92 13.25 -4.46
N LYS A 247 -20.08 13.42 -3.82
CA LYS A 247 -21.37 12.88 -4.28
C LYS A 247 -21.79 13.38 -5.64
N SER A 248 -21.47 14.64 -5.97
CA SER A 248 -21.79 15.25 -7.27
C SER A 248 -21.38 14.36 -8.46
N GLN A 249 -20.28 13.62 -8.33
CA GLN A 249 -19.79 12.68 -9.34
C GLN A 249 -20.06 11.22 -8.94
N TYR A 250 -19.98 10.88 -7.65
CA TYR A 250 -20.12 9.50 -7.18
C TYR A 250 -21.54 8.94 -7.38
N ASP A 251 -22.59 9.76 -7.23
CA ASP A 251 -23.97 9.29 -7.37
C ASP A 251 -24.28 8.76 -8.80
N HIS A 252 -23.46 9.13 -9.79
CA HIS A 252 -23.57 8.63 -11.17
C HIS A 252 -22.57 7.50 -11.49
N ALA A 253 -21.32 7.62 -11.04
CA ALA A 253 -20.24 6.70 -11.41
C ALA A 253 -20.01 5.55 -10.41
N GLY A 254 -20.50 5.69 -9.18
CA GLY A 254 -20.23 4.75 -8.09
C GLY A 254 -18.73 4.55 -7.86
N LYS A 255 -18.35 3.32 -7.52
CA LYS A 255 -16.96 2.93 -7.24
C LYS A 255 -15.97 3.23 -8.37
N ALA A 256 -16.43 3.19 -9.62
CA ALA A 256 -15.60 3.46 -10.80
C ALA A 256 -14.95 4.85 -10.77
N LEU A 257 -15.60 5.83 -10.12
CA LEU A 257 -15.05 7.18 -9.91
C LEU A 257 -13.64 7.18 -9.31
N PHE A 258 -13.34 6.18 -8.48
CA PHE A 258 -12.10 6.12 -7.73
C PHE A 258 -11.09 5.10 -8.28
N GLU A 259 -11.46 4.32 -9.28
CA GLU A 259 -10.71 3.13 -9.74
C GLU A 259 -10.48 3.08 -11.25
N ASP A 260 -11.24 3.83 -12.04
CA ASP A 260 -11.07 3.84 -13.50
C ASP A 260 -9.83 4.62 -13.96
N ILE A 261 -9.57 4.61 -15.27
CA ILE A 261 -8.45 5.32 -15.89
C ILE A 261 -8.52 6.85 -15.70
N ASN A 262 -9.70 7.39 -15.41
CA ASN A 262 -9.94 8.82 -15.19
C ASN A 262 -9.97 9.20 -13.71
N ALA A 263 -9.78 8.25 -12.79
CA ALA A 263 -9.87 8.46 -11.35
C ALA A 263 -8.97 9.60 -10.88
N TRP A 264 -7.75 9.71 -11.42
CA TRP A 264 -6.85 10.82 -11.13
C TRP A 264 -7.48 12.19 -11.43
N ASN A 265 -8.05 12.35 -12.63
CA ASN A 265 -8.64 13.61 -13.07
C ASN A 265 -9.86 13.96 -12.23
N ALA A 266 -10.71 12.98 -11.92
CA ALA A 266 -11.89 13.18 -11.10
C ALA A 266 -11.51 13.55 -9.65
N LEU A 267 -10.64 12.77 -9.02
CA LEU A 267 -10.17 13.01 -7.65
C LEU A 267 -9.42 14.34 -7.51
N SER A 268 -8.60 14.71 -8.49
CA SER A 268 -7.89 16.00 -8.48
C SER A 268 -8.85 17.18 -8.49
N ARG A 269 -9.93 17.10 -9.28
CA ARG A 269 -10.99 18.12 -9.30
C ARG A 269 -11.77 18.16 -7.99
N ILE A 270 -12.23 17.01 -7.50
CA ILE A 270 -12.94 16.89 -6.22
C ILE A 270 -12.10 17.46 -5.08
N PHE A 271 -10.82 17.08 -5.01
CA PHE A 271 -9.92 17.57 -3.98
C PHE A 271 -9.75 19.09 -4.06
N THR A 272 -9.54 19.61 -5.27
CA THR A 272 -9.41 21.06 -5.49
C THR A 272 -10.69 21.80 -5.09
N ASP A 273 -11.87 21.26 -5.38
CA ASP A 273 -13.15 21.87 -5.00
C ASP A 273 -13.39 21.83 -3.48
N ILE A 274 -12.97 20.75 -2.81
CA ILE A 274 -12.93 20.69 -1.33
C ILE A 274 -12.01 21.77 -0.75
N LEU A 275 -10.83 21.99 -1.33
CA LEU A 275 -9.89 23.00 -0.83
C LEU A 275 -10.40 24.45 -1.01
N LYS A 276 -11.24 24.69 -2.03
CA LYS A 276 -11.94 25.96 -2.26
C LYS A 276 -13.08 26.23 -1.29
N ASP A 277 -13.60 25.19 -0.63
CA ASP A 277 -14.76 25.32 0.23
C ASP A 277 -14.46 26.29 1.38
N ALA A 278 -15.33 27.29 1.53
CA ALA A 278 -15.18 28.35 2.53
C ALA A 278 -15.34 27.85 3.97
N THR A 279 -16.01 26.71 4.17
CA THR A 279 -16.16 26.07 5.48
C THR A 279 -14.87 25.41 5.96
N LEU A 280 -13.97 25.08 5.03
CA LEU A 280 -12.67 24.53 5.36
C LEU A 280 -11.79 25.70 5.83
N LEU A 281 -11.57 25.83 7.14
CA LEU A 281 -10.63 26.79 7.72
C LEU A 281 -9.38 26.06 8.24
N SER A 282 -8.25 26.77 8.32
CA SER A 282 -6.98 26.31 8.93
C SER A 282 -6.64 24.84 8.64
N THR A 283 -6.09 24.55 7.46
CA THR A 283 -5.89 23.17 6.98
C THR A 283 -4.42 22.83 6.86
N TYR A 284 -4.03 21.69 7.41
CA TYR A 284 -2.72 21.07 7.29
C TYR A 284 -2.83 19.77 6.49
N LEU A 285 -2.11 19.69 5.39
CA LEU A 285 -2.09 18.57 4.47
C LEU A 285 -0.68 17.97 4.52
N ILE A 286 -0.57 16.71 4.96
CA ILE A 286 0.73 16.07 5.16
C ILE A 286 0.85 14.83 4.28
N ILE A 287 1.91 14.73 3.47
CA ILE A 287 2.21 13.52 2.69
C ILE A 287 3.61 13.04 3.06
N ASP A 288 3.71 11.86 3.65
CA ASP A 288 4.99 11.23 3.92
C ASP A 288 5.45 10.36 2.74
N ALA A 289 6.75 10.40 2.46
CA ALA A 289 7.47 9.57 1.51
C ALA A 289 6.93 9.66 0.07
N LEU A 290 6.88 10.86 -0.52
CA LEU A 290 6.49 11.06 -1.93
C LEU A 290 7.31 10.20 -2.91
N ASP A 291 8.57 9.92 -2.61
CA ASP A 291 9.42 9.02 -3.41
C ASP A 291 8.91 7.57 -3.46
N GLU A 292 8.02 7.19 -2.54
CA GLU A 292 7.36 5.89 -2.51
C GLU A 292 6.06 5.85 -3.33
N CYS A 293 5.68 6.96 -3.97
CA CYS A 293 4.60 7.01 -4.95
C CYS A 293 5.11 6.53 -6.32
N THR A 294 4.89 5.26 -6.65
CA THR A 294 5.39 4.61 -7.87
C THR A 294 4.59 4.94 -9.12
N THR A 295 3.35 5.42 -8.96
CA THR A 295 2.46 5.72 -10.10
C THR A 295 1.75 7.05 -9.90
N GLY A 296 1.92 7.96 -10.86
CA GLY A 296 1.28 9.29 -10.85
C GLY A 296 2.00 10.35 -10.00
N LEU A 297 3.27 10.14 -9.63
CA LEU A 297 4.04 11.11 -8.83
C LEU A 297 4.14 12.49 -9.49
N SER A 298 4.49 12.56 -10.78
CA SER A 298 4.61 13.86 -11.47
C SER A 298 3.29 14.65 -11.47
N PRO A 299 2.14 14.08 -11.88
CA PRO A 299 0.84 14.76 -11.73
C PRO A 299 0.53 15.18 -10.28
N LEU A 300 0.91 14.37 -9.29
CA LEU A 300 0.72 14.70 -7.88
C LEU A 300 1.55 15.90 -7.44
N LEU A 301 2.82 15.97 -7.82
CA LEU A 301 3.70 17.12 -7.55
C LEU A 301 3.14 18.38 -8.20
N ASP A 302 2.69 18.30 -9.45
CA ASP A 302 2.09 19.43 -10.17
C ASP A 302 0.82 19.93 -9.47
N LEU A 303 -0.02 19.00 -9.01
CA LEU A 303 -1.23 19.35 -8.25
C LEU A 303 -0.86 20.02 -6.91
N ILE A 304 0.07 19.45 -6.14
CA ILE A 304 0.54 20.02 -4.87
C ILE A 304 1.05 21.44 -5.09
N ALA A 305 1.91 21.64 -6.08
CA ALA A 305 2.48 22.94 -6.44
C ALA A 305 1.40 23.96 -6.83
N GLN A 306 0.42 23.52 -7.64
CA GLN A 306 -0.70 24.36 -8.05
C GLN A 306 -1.57 24.78 -6.85
N VAL A 307 -1.99 23.82 -6.02
CA VAL A 307 -2.93 24.10 -4.91
C VAL A 307 -2.27 24.83 -3.74
N SER A 308 -0.99 24.58 -3.45
CA SER A 308 -0.25 25.32 -2.42
C SER A 308 -0.10 26.80 -2.80
N SER A 309 0.07 27.08 -4.10
CA SER A 309 0.17 28.45 -4.63
C SER A 309 -1.19 29.14 -4.70
N ALA A 310 -2.24 28.41 -5.11
CA ALA A 310 -3.59 28.97 -5.25
C ALA A 310 -4.29 29.19 -3.90
N TYR A 311 -3.99 28.38 -2.89
CA TYR A 311 -4.65 28.43 -1.58
C TYR A 311 -3.64 28.54 -0.42
N PRO A 312 -3.04 29.71 -0.18
CA PRO A 312 -2.00 29.88 0.83
C PRO A 312 -2.41 29.57 2.28
N GLN A 313 -3.72 29.59 2.54
CA GLN A 313 -4.34 29.23 3.83
C GLN A 313 -4.30 27.70 4.09
N ARG A 314 -3.94 26.90 3.08
CA ARG A 314 -3.76 25.44 3.15
C ARG A 314 -2.28 25.15 3.27
N LYS A 315 -1.86 24.75 4.46
CA LYS A 315 -0.46 24.47 4.79
C LYS A 315 -0.14 23.02 4.43
N TRP A 316 0.93 22.83 3.68
CA TRP A 316 1.41 21.53 3.24
C TRP A 316 2.73 21.18 3.91
N ILE A 317 2.86 19.93 4.32
CA ILE A 317 4.14 19.30 4.67
C ILE A 317 4.28 18.07 3.79
N VAL A 318 5.36 17.99 3.04
CA VAL A 318 5.68 16.79 2.28
C VAL A 318 7.04 16.26 2.69
N SER A 319 7.22 14.95 2.70
CA SER A 319 8.52 14.33 2.92
C SER A 319 8.93 13.48 1.72
N SER A 320 10.23 13.42 1.43
CA SER A 320 10.78 12.52 0.43
C SER A 320 12.29 12.31 0.60
N ARG A 321 12.87 11.48 -0.27
CA ARG A 321 14.32 11.50 -0.54
C ARG A 321 14.73 12.70 -1.40
N ASN A 322 16.04 12.91 -1.48
CA ASN A 322 16.70 13.93 -2.30
C ASN A 322 16.71 13.53 -3.79
N TRP A 323 15.54 13.30 -4.39
CA TRP A 323 15.42 12.94 -5.81
C TRP A 323 15.30 14.20 -6.68
N PRO A 324 16.13 14.34 -7.73
CA PRO A 324 16.12 15.54 -8.60
C PRO A 324 14.74 15.85 -9.18
N ASP A 325 14.00 14.83 -9.61
CA ASP A 325 12.67 15.01 -10.21
C ASP A 325 11.65 15.61 -9.22
N ILE A 326 11.80 15.33 -7.91
CA ILE A 326 10.96 15.93 -6.87
C ILE A 326 11.43 17.36 -6.60
N GLU A 327 12.74 17.58 -6.48
CA GLU A 327 13.34 18.89 -6.27
C GLU A 327 12.93 19.89 -7.35
N GLU A 328 13.11 19.54 -8.62
CA GLU A 328 12.80 20.40 -9.77
C GLU A 328 11.35 20.90 -9.75
N ARG A 329 10.40 20.03 -9.39
CA ARG A 329 8.97 20.38 -9.36
C ARG A 329 8.61 21.18 -8.12
N LEU A 330 9.17 20.87 -6.95
CA LEU A 330 8.86 21.58 -5.70
C LEU A 330 9.55 22.95 -5.61
N ASP A 331 10.74 23.10 -6.18
CA ASP A 331 11.50 24.36 -6.23
C ASP A 331 10.82 25.43 -7.10
N SER A 332 9.94 25.02 -8.02
CA SER A 332 9.11 25.94 -8.81
C SER A 332 8.07 26.71 -7.97
N THR A 333 7.98 26.45 -6.67
CA THR A 333 7.03 27.06 -5.74
C THR A 333 7.74 27.73 -4.56
N ASN A 334 7.00 28.53 -3.77
CA ASN A 334 7.50 29.09 -2.49
C ASN A 334 7.64 27.99 -1.41
N THR A 335 8.43 26.97 -1.69
CA THR A 335 8.74 25.84 -0.81
C THR A 335 9.78 26.27 0.22
N ALA A 336 9.59 25.87 1.47
CA ALA A 336 10.62 25.90 2.50
C ALA A 336 11.25 24.49 2.60
N PRO A 337 12.45 24.25 2.04
CA PRO A 337 13.11 22.95 2.17
C PRO A 337 13.81 22.82 3.52
N ILE A 338 13.63 21.68 4.19
CA ILE A 338 14.42 21.26 5.35
C ILE A 338 15.14 19.97 4.96
N SER A 339 16.46 20.06 4.76
CA SER A 339 17.30 18.87 4.57
C SER A 339 17.76 18.33 5.92
N LEU A 340 17.53 17.05 6.17
CA LEU A 340 18.04 16.36 7.34
C LEU A 340 19.57 16.24 7.32
N GLU A 341 20.18 16.21 6.13
CA GLU A 341 21.64 16.20 5.96
C GLU A 341 22.26 17.55 6.33
N LEU A 342 21.65 18.66 5.90
CA LEU A 342 22.13 20.00 6.25
C LEU A 342 21.88 20.34 7.73
N ASN A 343 20.96 19.64 8.39
CA ASN A 343 20.68 19.73 9.82
C ASN A 343 21.38 18.62 10.64
N GLU A 344 22.58 18.21 10.22
CA GLU A 344 23.33 17.06 10.79
C GLU A 344 23.47 17.12 12.32
N ALA A 345 23.73 18.31 12.90
CA ALA A 345 23.87 18.46 14.35
C ALA A 345 22.57 18.12 15.09
N SER A 346 21.43 18.64 14.64
CA SER A 346 20.11 18.37 15.21
C SER A 346 19.70 16.91 15.04
N VAL A 347 19.95 16.34 13.86
CA VAL A 347 19.67 14.93 13.57
C VAL A 347 20.57 14.02 14.42
N SER A 348 21.85 14.35 14.58
CA SER A 348 22.78 13.58 15.41
C SER A 348 22.40 13.59 16.88
N GLU A 349 21.94 14.72 17.42
CA GLU A 349 21.42 14.78 18.79
C GLU A 349 20.13 13.96 18.92
N ALA A 350 19.21 14.05 17.95
CA ALA A 350 17.99 13.25 17.94
C ALA A 350 18.27 11.74 17.90
N VAL A 351 19.27 11.31 17.11
CA VAL A 351 19.76 9.92 17.06
C VAL A 351 20.42 9.53 18.38
N SER A 352 21.21 10.42 19.01
CA SER A 352 21.80 10.19 20.32
C SER A 352 20.75 9.92 21.39
N LYS A 353 19.64 10.68 21.40
CA LYS A 353 18.49 10.44 22.30
C LYS A 353 17.84 9.08 22.02
N PHE A 354 17.66 8.74 20.74
CA PHE A 354 17.12 7.44 20.34
C PHE A 354 18.01 6.27 20.77
N ILE A 355 19.33 6.40 20.61
CA ILE A 355 20.32 5.43 21.10
C ILE A 355 20.20 5.27 22.60
N GLN A 356 20.14 6.37 23.36
CA GLN A 356 20.00 6.32 24.82
C GLN A 356 18.75 5.55 25.24
N HIS A 357 17.62 5.83 24.58
CA HIS A 357 16.36 5.13 24.82
C HIS A 357 16.46 3.61 24.53
N LYS A 358 16.94 3.24 23.34
CA LYS A 358 17.08 1.82 22.95
C LYS A 358 18.07 1.05 23.82
N VAL A 359 19.20 1.67 24.17
CA VAL A 359 20.20 1.07 25.07
C VAL A 359 19.64 0.92 26.49
N HIS A 360 18.86 1.87 26.99
CA HIS A 360 18.19 1.74 28.28
C HIS A 360 17.21 0.57 28.29
N TYR A 361 16.39 0.44 27.25
CA TYR A 361 15.49 -0.71 27.07
C TYR A 361 16.26 -2.03 27.06
N LEU A 362 17.30 -2.16 26.22
CA LEU A 362 18.10 -3.38 26.12
C LEU A 362 18.78 -3.73 27.45
N ALA A 363 19.33 -2.73 28.15
CA ALA A 363 19.97 -2.95 29.45
C ALA A 363 18.99 -3.51 30.48
N LYS A 364 17.72 -3.06 30.46
CA LYS A 364 16.67 -3.58 31.34
C LYS A 364 16.29 -5.01 30.99
N VAL A 365 16.03 -5.31 29.71
CA VAL A 365 15.59 -6.63 29.25
C VAL A 365 16.70 -7.67 29.39
N LYS A 366 17.92 -7.34 28.98
CA LYS A 366 19.08 -8.24 28.96
C LYS A 366 19.91 -8.22 30.24
N LYS A 367 19.55 -7.34 31.20
CA LYS A 367 20.23 -7.13 32.49
C LYS A 367 21.71 -6.77 32.32
N TYR A 368 22.04 -5.91 31.36
CA TYR A 368 23.42 -5.49 31.07
C TYR A 368 24.06 -4.77 32.27
N SER A 369 25.37 -4.95 32.45
CA SER A 369 26.15 -4.14 33.38
C SER A 369 26.30 -2.71 32.85
N ASP A 370 26.68 -1.78 33.72
CA ASP A 370 26.95 -0.40 33.33
C ASP A 370 28.05 -0.29 32.27
N GLU A 371 29.06 -1.15 32.35
CA GLU A 371 30.13 -1.23 31.37
C GLU A 371 29.63 -1.70 30.01
N THR A 372 28.86 -2.80 29.95
CA THR A 372 28.25 -3.26 28.70
C THR A 372 27.33 -2.19 28.10
N ARG A 373 26.53 -1.53 28.94
CA ARG A 373 25.64 -0.43 28.53
C ARG A 373 26.43 0.73 27.92
N HIS A 374 27.54 1.13 28.55
CA HIS A 374 28.39 2.20 28.06
C HIS A 374 29.07 1.84 26.74
N THR A 375 29.58 0.61 26.62
CA THR A 375 30.21 0.11 25.39
C THR A 375 29.23 0.07 24.22
N ILE A 376 28.01 -0.46 24.42
CA ILE A 376 26.97 -0.48 23.39
C ILE A 376 26.62 0.95 22.96
N ARG A 377 26.37 1.85 23.93
CA ARG A 377 26.05 3.26 23.62
C ARG A 377 27.14 3.91 22.79
N ARG A 378 28.41 3.76 23.18
CA ARG A 378 29.55 4.35 22.47
C ARG A 378 29.62 3.83 21.02
N HIS A 379 29.51 2.51 20.84
CA HIS A 379 29.55 1.91 19.50
C HIS A 379 28.42 2.42 18.61
N LEU A 380 27.19 2.46 19.12
CA LEU A 380 26.04 2.93 18.35
C LEU A 380 26.21 4.40 17.93
N SER A 381 26.69 5.25 18.84
CA SER A 381 26.94 6.66 18.54
C SER A 381 28.01 6.85 17.47
N SER A 382 29.11 6.08 17.52
CA SER A 382 30.21 6.22 16.56
C SER A 382 29.94 5.61 15.18
N ASN A 383 29.04 4.63 15.06
CA ASN A 383 28.85 3.87 13.82
C ASN A 383 27.54 4.16 13.08
N SER A 384 26.55 4.76 13.74
CA SER A 384 25.22 4.99 13.12
C SER A 384 25.19 6.02 12.00
N GLN A 385 26.18 6.92 11.92
CA GLN A 385 26.25 8.00 10.91
C GLN A 385 24.92 8.78 10.80
N GLY A 386 24.31 9.08 11.95
CA GLY A 386 23.04 9.79 12.03
C GLY A 386 21.84 9.02 11.45
N THR A 387 21.89 7.68 11.39
CA THR A 387 20.82 6.86 10.78
C THR A 387 20.05 6.08 11.84
N PHE A 388 18.77 6.43 12.06
CA PHE A 388 17.90 5.75 13.01
C PHE A 388 17.69 4.27 12.66
N LEU A 389 17.52 3.96 11.37
CA LEU A 389 17.31 2.59 10.92
C LEU A 389 18.50 1.69 11.26
N TRP A 390 19.73 2.16 11.09
CA TRP A 390 20.92 1.41 11.48
C TRP A 390 20.90 1.08 12.99
N VAL A 391 20.56 2.06 13.83
CA VAL A 391 20.44 1.85 15.29
C VAL A 391 19.35 0.83 15.60
N ALA A 392 18.19 0.94 14.95
CA ALA A 392 17.07 0.02 15.15
C ALA A 392 17.43 -1.42 14.79
N LEU A 393 18.08 -1.65 13.64
CA LEU A 393 18.51 -2.96 13.18
C LEU A 393 19.55 -3.59 14.12
N VAL A 394 20.56 -2.82 14.52
CA VAL A 394 21.59 -3.30 15.47
C VAL A 394 20.96 -3.63 16.83
N CYS A 395 20.09 -2.76 17.35
CA CYS A 395 19.41 -3.02 18.62
C CYS A 395 18.48 -4.23 18.55
N GLN A 396 17.79 -4.45 17.43
CA GLN A 396 16.94 -5.63 17.22
C GLN A 396 17.76 -6.92 17.22
N ASP A 397 18.92 -6.93 16.56
CA ASP A 397 19.83 -8.07 16.56
C ASP A 397 20.38 -8.33 17.99
N LEU A 398 20.79 -7.27 18.70
CA LEU A 398 21.22 -7.38 20.10
C LEU A 398 20.10 -7.87 21.03
N ASP A 399 18.84 -7.56 20.75
CA ASP A 399 17.69 -8.05 21.50
C ASP A 399 17.44 -9.55 21.28
N ARG A 400 17.91 -10.13 20.17
CA ARG A 400 17.90 -11.59 19.94
C ARG A 400 19.16 -12.26 20.49
N THR A 401 20.19 -11.49 20.77
CA THR A 401 21.50 -12.00 21.19
C THR A 401 21.55 -12.26 22.71
N SER A 402 22.21 -13.36 23.09
CA SER A 402 22.52 -13.64 24.50
C SER A 402 23.41 -12.54 25.08
N ARG A 403 23.17 -12.14 26.33
CA ARG A 403 23.94 -11.08 27.00
C ARG A 403 25.45 -11.34 27.02
N MET A 404 25.86 -12.61 27.05
CA MET A 404 27.26 -13.03 27.08
C MET A 404 27.99 -12.77 25.75
N HIS A 405 27.24 -12.59 24.67
CA HIS A 405 27.78 -12.40 23.32
C HIS A 405 27.53 -10.99 22.77
N ALA A 406 26.81 -10.14 23.52
CA ALA A 406 26.40 -8.81 23.06
C ALA A 406 27.59 -7.95 22.61
N VAL A 407 28.64 -7.83 23.44
CA VAL A 407 29.83 -7.02 23.11
C VAL A 407 30.61 -7.61 21.92
N ARG A 408 30.84 -8.92 21.91
CA ARG A 408 31.51 -9.59 20.77
C ARG A 408 30.73 -9.40 19.46
N LYS A 409 29.40 -9.49 19.51
CA LYS A 409 28.54 -9.29 18.32
C LYS A 409 28.53 -7.82 17.90
N LEU A 410 28.61 -6.90 18.86
CA LEU A 410 28.64 -5.46 18.63
C LEU A 410 29.81 -5.05 17.71
N GLU A 411 30.99 -5.60 17.96
CA GLU A 411 32.22 -5.35 17.18
C GLU A 411 32.10 -5.77 15.71
N ALA A 412 31.20 -6.70 15.40
CA ALA A 412 30.96 -7.17 14.05
C ALA A 412 30.01 -6.27 13.24
N PHE A 413 29.35 -5.27 13.84
CA PHE A 413 28.48 -4.35 13.10
C PHE A 413 29.28 -3.20 12.49
N PRO A 414 29.31 -3.07 11.14
CA PRO A 414 30.06 -2.03 10.47
C PRO A 414 29.36 -0.66 10.57
N PRO A 415 30.11 0.44 10.36
CA PRO A 415 29.55 1.77 10.28
C PRO A 415 28.69 1.95 9.02
N GLY A 416 27.55 2.61 9.17
CA GLY A 416 26.67 2.97 8.07
C GLY A 416 25.72 1.86 7.60
N LEU A 417 24.59 2.27 7.01
CA LEU A 417 23.48 1.38 6.66
C LEU A 417 23.81 0.38 5.54
N ASN A 418 24.50 0.82 4.47
CA ASN A 418 24.84 -0.07 3.35
C ASN A 418 25.82 -1.18 3.77
N ALA A 419 26.84 -0.85 4.56
CA ALA A 419 27.76 -1.86 5.08
C ALA A 419 27.05 -2.83 6.03
N LEU A 420 26.08 -2.34 6.82
CA LEU A 420 25.26 -3.20 7.67
C LEU A 420 24.43 -4.18 6.84
N TYR A 421 23.81 -3.74 5.74
CA TYR A 421 23.12 -4.64 4.80
C TYR A 421 24.08 -5.64 4.16
N GLY A 422 25.30 -5.22 3.78
CA GLY A 422 26.37 -6.11 3.31
C GLY A 422 26.68 -7.24 4.30
N ARG A 423 26.89 -6.90 5.58
CA ARG A 423 27.08 -7.90 6.64
C ARG A 423 25.86 -8.81 6.78
N MET A 424 24.64 -8.25 6.74
CA MET A 424 23.43 -9.05 6.87
C MET A 424 23.30 -10.08 5.75
N ILE A 425 23.62 -9.71 4.50
CA ILE A 425 23.61 -10.66 3.39
C ILE A 425 24.74 -11.69 3.53
N ASP A 426 25.92 -11.31 4.01
CA ASP A 426 27.00 -12.27 4.30
C ASP A 426 26.58 -13.30 5.35
N GLN A 427 25.83 -12.89 6.37
CA GLN A 427 25.28 -13.81 7.38
C GLN A 427 24.28 -14.79 6.76
N VAL A 428 23.41 -14.32 5.87
CA VAL A 428 22.49 -15.18 5.12
C VAL A 428 23.27 -16.17 4.26
N CYS A 429 24.28 -15.70 3.52
CA CYS A 429 25.12 -16.51 2.63
C CYS A 429 25.92 -17.60 3.36
N ASN A 430 26.23 -17.40 4.64
CA ASN A 430 26.97 -18.35 5.47
C ASN A 430 26.07 -19.29 6.30
N SER A 431 24.74 -19.18 6.19
CA SER A 431 23.80 -20.08 6.86
C SER A 431 23.67 -21.41 6.11
N GLU A 432 23.24 -22.46 6.82
CA GLU A 432 22.93 -23.76 6.19
C GLU A 432 21.80 -23.63 5.16
N ASP A 433 20.88 -22.69 5.37
CA ASP A 433 19.72 -22.39 4.52
C ASP A 433 19.96 -21.28 3.50
N ALA A 434 21.22 -20.96 3.19
CA ALA A 434 21.60 -19.83 2.35
C ALA A 434 20.89 -19.82 0.99
N GLU A 435 20.73 -20.99 0.35
CA GLU A 435 20.06 -21.11 -0.94
C GLU A 435 18.56 -20.76 -0.85
N SER A 436 17.86 -21.29 0.15
CA SER A 436 16.45 -20.99 0.41
C SER A 436 16.25 -19.51 0.71
N CYS A 437 17.10 -18.95 1.58
CA CYS A 437 17.05 -17.53 1.94
C CYS A 437 17.29 -16.61 0.73
N LYS A 438 18.29 -16.92 -0.11
CA LYS A 438 18.57 -16.15 -1.33
C LYS A 438 17.38 -16.15 -2.27
N ARG A 439 16.74 -17.31 -2.50
CA ARG A 439 15.55 -17.40 -3.36
C ARG A 439 14.37 -16.60 -2.79
N ILE A 440 14.14 -16.67 -1.48
CA ILE A 440 13.10 -15.87 -0.83
C ILE A 440 13.40 -14.38 -1.01
N LEU A 441 14.62 -13.93 -0.73
CA LEU A 441 15.03 -12.54 -0.92
C LEU A 441 14.92 -12.10 -2.39
N ALA A 442 15.23 -12.98 -3.35
CA ALA A 442 15.11 -12.72 -4.78
C ALA A 442 13.65 -12.45 -5.17
N VAL A 443 12.75 -13.38 -4.83
CA VAL A 443 11.32 -13.27 -5.09
C VAL A 443 10.74 -12.02 -4.43
N MET A 444 11.02 -11.83 -3.13
CA MET A 444 10.53 -10.66 -2.40
C MET A 444 11.02 -9.35 -3.03
N SER A 445 12.24 -9.32 -3.58
CA SER A 445 12.82 -8.12 -4.21
C SER A 445 12.15 -7.70 -5.52
N ILE A 446 11.51 -8.62 -6.25
CA ILE A 446 10.91 -8.32 -7.56
C ILE A 446 9.38 -8.20 -7.53
N VAL A 447 8.73 -8.68 -6.46
CA VAL A 447 7.27 -8.66 -6.36
C VAL A 447 6.74 -7.25 -6.10
N TYR A 448 5.55 -6.97 -6.63
CA TYR A 448 4.91 -5.65 -6.59
C TYR A 448 4.00 -5.46 -5.36
N ARG A 449 3.67 -6.54 -4.65
CA ARG A 449 2.81 -6.50 -3.45
C ARG A 449 3.37 -7.41 -2.35
N PRO A 450 2.93 -7.23 -1.09
CA PRO A 450 3.15 -8.21 -0.03
C PRO A 450 2.65 -9.59 -0.47
N ILE A 451 3.36 -10.63 -0.03
CA ILE A 451 3.10 -12.03 -0.39
C ILE A 451 2.69 -12.78 0.88
N ALA A 452 1.60 -13.54 0.81
CA ALA A 452 1.18 -14.41 1.91
C ALA A 452 2.10 -15.64 2.01
N PHE A 453 2.19 -16.25 3.19
CA PHE A 453 2.97 -17.50 3.37
C PHE A 453 2.61 -18.58 2.36
N ASP A 454 1.32 -18.80 2.15
CA ASP A 454 0.79 -19.81 1.22
C ASP A 454 1.24 -19.57 -0.22
N GLU A 455 1.40 -18.30 -0.62
CA GLU A 455 1.88 -17.94 -1.95
C GLU A 455 3.40 -18.15 -2.06
N LEU A 456 4.16 -17.74 -1.05
CA LEU A 456 5.62 -17.82 -1.07
C LEU A 456 6.11 -19.25 -1.30
N ALA A 457 5.48 -20.24 -0.66
CA ALA A 457 5.81 -21.66 -0.79
C ALA A 457 5.72 -22.20 -2.23
N TYR A 458 4.91 -21.57 -3.10
CA TYR A 458 4.75 -21.94 -4.50
C TYR A 458 5.63 -21.11 -5.43
N LEU A 459 5.87 -19.84 -5.07
CA LEU A 459 6.71 -18.92 -5.84
C LEU A 459 8.20 -19.22 -5.65
N VAL A 460 8.56 -19.73 -4.48
CA VAL A 460 9.90 -20.23 -4.16
C VAL A 460 9.83 -21.75 -4.24
N GLU A 461 10.57 -22.39 -5.14
CA GLU A 461 10.74 -23.85 -5.14
C GLU A 461 11.57 -24.27 -3.91
N LEU A 462 10.91 -24.28 -2.76
CA LEU A 462 11.42 -24.78 -1.51
C LEU A 462 11.29 -26.30 -1.47
N PRO A 463 12.21 -27.00 -0.79
CA PRO A 463 12.04 -28.40 -0.41
C PRO A 463 10.63 -28.68 0.17
N ASN A 464 10.06 -29.86 -0.13
CA ASN A 464 8.66 -30.19 0.18
C ASN A 464 8.33 -30.18 1.69
N ASP A 465 9.33 -30.47 2.52
CA ASP A 465 9.30 -30.36 3.98
C ASP A 465 9.12 -28.91 4.44
N LEU A 466 9.77 -27.95 3.77
CA LEU A 466 9.71 -26.53 4.11
C LEU A 466 8.46 -25.81 3.57
N SER A 467 7.93 -26.26 2.42
CA SER A 467 6.75 -25.63 1.78
C SER A 467 5.42 -26.02 2.44
N SER A 468 5.39 -27.11 3.20
CA SER A 468 4.18 -27.62 3.88
C SER A 468 4.12 -27.27 5.36
N ASP A 469 5.21 -26.71 5.91
CA ASP A 469 5.34 -26.35 7.33
C ASP A 469 5.54 -24.84 7.49
N SER A 470 4.50 -24.16 7.96
CA SER A 470 4.52 -22.71 8.21
C SER A 470 5.54 -22.32 9.31
N GLU A 471 5.85 -23.23 10.24
CA GLU A 471 6.82 -22.97 11.30
C GLU A 471 8.24 -23.00 10.71
N ALA A 472 8.56 -24.02 9.92
CA ALA A 472 9.85 -24.11 9.21
C ALA A 472 10.07 -22.94 8.24
N LEU A 473 9.03 -22.52 7.50
CA LEU A 473 9.13 -21.33 6.64
C LEU A 473 9.37 -20.05 7.45
N SER A 474 8.74 -19.92 8.62
CA SER A 474 8.97 -18.80 9.54
C SER A 474 10.40 -18.79 10.09
N GLU A 475 10.99 -19.96 10.34
CA GLU A 475 12.40 -20.09 10.74
C GLU A 475 13.34 -19.62 9.62
N ILE A 476 13.11 -20.02 8.37
CA ILE A 476 13.92 -19.56 7.23
C ILE A 476 13.78 -18.05 7.03
N ILE A 477 12.57 -17.50 7.13
CA ILE A 477 12.37 -16.04 7.05
C ILE A 477 13.08 -15.33 8.20
N ALA A 478 13.17 -15.94 9.38
CA ALA A 478 13.97 -15.39 10.48
C ALA A 478 15.48 -15.40 10.16
N ILE A 479 15.98 -16.36 9.38
CA ILE A 479 17.37 -16.42 8.88
C ILE A 479 17.66 -15.35 7.84
N CYS A 480 16.68 -15.02 6.98
CA CYS A 480 16.72 -13.81 6.13
C CYS A 480 16.92 -12.52 6.96
N GLY A 481 16.89 -12.61 8.29
CA GLY A 481 17.34 -11.58 9.21
C GLY A 481 16.39 -10.38 9.20
N SER A 482 16.93 -9.21 9.52
CA SER A 482 16.13 -7.98 9.52
C SER A 482 15.88 -7.41 8.11
N PHE A 483 16.02 -8.20 7.03
CA PHE A 483 15.55 -7.80 5.70
C PHE A 483 14.02 -7.92 5.63
N LEU A 484 13.47 -9.02 6.14
CA LEU A 484 12.06 -9.37 6.04
C LEU A 484 11.40 -9.41 7.42
N THR A 485 10.10 -9.21 7.43
CA THR A 485 9.26 -9.40 8.60
C THR A 485 7.90 -9.94 8.19
N VAL A 486 7.28 -10.68 9.09
CA VAL A 486 5.96 -11.29 8.90
C VAL A 486 4.92 -10.43 9.63
N ARG A 487 3.84 -10.09 8.94
CA ARG A 487 2.71 -9.33 9.47
C ARG A 487 1.39 -9.91 8.96
N GLU A 488 0.51 -10.34 9.87
CA GLU A 488 -0.81 -10.86 9.50
C GLU A 488 -0.71 -11.90 8.35
N ASP A 489 0.23 -12.84 8.50
CA ASP A 489 0.55 -13.89 7.51
C ASP A 489 1.09 -13.42 6.14
N THR A 490 1.44 -12.14 6.04
CA THR A 490 2.12 -11.56 4.87
C THR A 490 3.57 -11.24 5.17
N ILE A 491 4.41 -11.46 4.18
CA ILE A 491 5.86 -11.26 4.25
C ILE A 491 6.16 -9.93 3.54
N ILE A 492 6.88 -9.06 4.23
CA ILE A 492 7.25 -7.73 3.72
C ILE A 492 8.69 -7.38 4.07
N PHE A 493 9.26 -6.43 3.34
CA PHE A 493 10.52 -5.82 3.74
C PHE A 493 10.35 -4.97 5.01
N VAL A 494 11.37 -5.00 5.87
CA VAL A 494 11.46 -4.10 7.02
C VAL A 494 11.55 -2.65 6.58
N HIS A 495 12.28 -2.38 5.49
CA HIS A 495 12.41 -1.05 4.91
C HIS A 495 12.73 -1.11 3.42
N GLN A 496 12.20 -0.15 2.63
CA GLN A 496 12.38 -0.10 1.17
C GLN A 496 13.86 -0.02 0.74
N SER A 497 14.70 0.68 1.49
CA SER A 497 16.15 0.73 1.19
C SER A 497 16.85 -0.64 1.26
N ALA A 498 16.29 -1.60 2.00
CA ALA A 498 16.81 -2.96 2.04
C ALA A 498 16.49 -3.70 0.72
N LYS A 499 15.27 -3.54 0.18
CA LYS A 499 14.87 -4.02 -1.15
C LYS A 499 15.77 -3.43 -2.24
N GLU A 500 15.99 -2.12 -2.20
CA GLU A 500 16.85 -1.43 -3.17
C GLU A 500 18.31 -1.86 -3.11
N PHE A 501 18.84 -2.10 -1.90
CA PHE A 501 20.19 -2.63 -1.72
C PHE A 501 20.34 -3.98 -2.43
N LEU A 502 19.38 -4.90 -2.23
CA LEU A 502 19.39 -6.22 -2.87
C LEU A 502 19.25 -6.14 -4.39
N LEU A 503 18.48 -5.19 -4.91
CA LEU A 503 18.30 -4.99 -6.35
C LEU A 503 19.52 -4.37 -7.03
N ARG A 504 20.31 -3.56 -6.32
CA ARG A 504 21.48 -2.86 -6.88
C ARG A 504 22.76 -3.67 -6.79
N GLU A 505 22.97 -4.38 -5.68
CA GLU A 505 24.24 -5.04 -5.40
C GLU A 505 24.29 -6.44 -6.03
N THR A 506 24.89 -6.51 -7.21
CA THR A 506 25.12 -7.79 -7.93
C THR A 506 25.98 -8.78 -7.13
N GLN A 507 26.82 -8.29 -6.22
CA GLN A 507 27.66 -9.10 -5.33
C GLN A 507 26.87 -9.84 -4.25
N THR A 508 25.60 -9.49 -4.01
CA THR A 508 24.74 -10.20 -3.04
C THR A 508 24.48 -11.65 -3.45
N GLY A 509 24.60 -11.97 -4.73
CA GLY A 509 24.25 -13.29 -5.28
C GLY A 509 22.77 -13.65 -5.13
N VAL A 510 21.92 -12.68 -4.76
CA VAL A 510 20.47 -12.88 -4.59
C VAL A 510 19.75 -12.92 -5.93
N LEU A 511 20.24 -12.17 -6.93
CA LEU A 511 19.65 -12.12 -8.28
C LEU A 511 20.70 -12.57 -9.32
N PRO A 512 21.11 -13.85 -9.34
CA PRO A 512 22.21 -14.32 -10.17
C PRO A 512 21.92 -14.19 -11.68
N GLY A 513 20.66 -14.35 -12.08
CA GLY A 513 20.20 -14.17 -13.47
C GLY A 513 19.70 -12.75 -13.80
N GLY A 514 19.74 -11.83 -12.83
CA GLY A 514 19.13 -10.50 -12.94
C GLY A 514 17.60 -10.50 -12.79
N ILE A 515 17.04 -9.29 -12.79
CA ILE A 515 15.61 -9.05 -12.51
C ILE A 515 14.69 -9.73 -13.54
N GLU A 516 15.06 -9.70 -14.82
CA GLU A 516 14.25 -10.26 -15.91
C GLU A 516 14.12 -11.79 -15.81
N ALA A 517 15.22 -12.49 -15.50
CA ALA A 517 15.21 -13.93 -15.33
C ALA A 517 14.37 -14.37 -14.13
N GLU A 518 14.42 -13.62 -13.03
CA GLU A 518 13.60 -13.89 -11.84
C GLU A 518 12.11 -13.64 -12.13
N HIS A 519 11.75 -12.59 -12.88
CA HIS A 519 10.37 -12.40 -13.33
C HIS A 519 9.88 -13.55 -14.21
N HIS A 520 10.69 -14.02 -15.15
CA HIS A 520 10.34 -15.17 -15.99
C HIS A 520 10.13 -16.44 -15.15
N THR A 521 11.00 -16.66 -14.16
CA THR A 521 10.89 -17.79 -13.22
C THR A 521 9.61 -17.70 -12.39
N LEU A 522 9.31 -16.52 -11.86
CA LEU A 522 8.09 -16.25 -11.09
C LEU A 522 6.83 -16.50 -11.92
N PHE A 523 6.80 -16.01 -13.16
CA PHE A 523 5.69 -16.25 -14.10
C PHE A 523 5.49 -17.74 -14.39
N SER A 524 6.57 -18.46 -14.70
CA SER A 524 6.53 -19.89 -15.01
C SER A 524 6.03 -20.71 -13.81
N ARG A 525 6.48 -20.39 -12.59
CA ARG A 525 6.02 -21.05 -11.36
C ARG A 525 4.56 -20.76 -11.07
N SER A 526 4.12 -19.52 -11.24
CA SER A 526 2.71 -19.13 -11.09
C SER A 526 1.82 -19.90 -12.05
N LEU A 527 2.21 -20.02 -13.32
CA LEU A 527 1.46 -20.79 -14.32
C LEU A 527 1.38 -22.28 -13.97
N LYS A 528 2.47 -22.86 -13.45
CA LYS A 528 2.50 -24.25 -12.97
C LYS A 528 1.66 -24.47 -11.72
N ALA A 529 1.60 -23.51 -10.80
CA ALA A 529 0.73 -23.56 -9.64
C ALA A 529 -0.74 -23.48 -10.08
N MET A 530 -1.07 -22.53 -10.95
CA MET A 530 -2.42 -22.38 -11.52
C MET A 530 -2.87 -23.63 -12.27
N SER A 531 -2.02 -24.24 -13.11
CA SER A 531 -2.42 -25.44 -13.87
C SER A 531 -2.67 -26.68 -13.01
N LYS A 532 -2.03 -26.79 -11.85
CA LYS A 532 -2.27 -27.87 -10.88
C LYS A 532 -3.51 -27.64 -10.02
N THR A 533 -3.78 -26.38 -9.69
CA THR A 533 -4.81 -26.00 -8.71
C THR A 533 -6.14 -25.67 -9.35
N LEU A 534 -6.13 -24.93 -10.47
CA LEU A 534 -7.34 -24.48 -11.14
C LEU A 534 -8.04 -25.66 -11.81
N ARG A 535 -9.31 -25.82 -11.45
CA ARG A 535 -10.23 -26.75 -12.11
C ARG A 535 -11.58 -26.09 -12.27
N ARG A 536 -12.38 -26.60 -13.20
CA ARG A 536 -13.77 -26.17 -13.36
C ARG A 536 -14.52 -26.34 -12.04
N ASP A 537 -15.28 -25.32 -11.68
CA ASP A 537 -16.10 -25.31 -10.47
C ASP A 537 -15.30 -25.57 -9.17
N ILE A 538 -14.21 -24.83 -8.97
CA ILE A 538 -13.27 -25.07 -7.87
C ILE A 538 -13.91 -24.97 -6.47
N PHE A 539 -14.93 -24.12 -6.32
CA PHE A 539 -15.71 -23.97 -5.09
C PHE A 539 -16.99 -24.82 -5.05
N GLN A 540 -17.20 -25.70 -6.04
CA GLN A 540 -18.37 -26.57 -6.14
C GLN A 540 -19.70 -25.80 -6.07
N VAL A 541 -19.75 -24.66 -6.73
CA VAL A 541 -20.91 -23.80 -6.89
C VAL A 541 -21.80 -24.45 -7.95
N LYS A 542 -22.57 -25.45 -7.51
CA LYS A 542 -23.32 -26.44 -8.30
C LYS A 542 -24.22 -25.90 -9.43
N PHE A 543 -24.49 -24.59 -9.50
CA PHE A 543 -25.41 -23.99 -10.47
C PHE A 543 -24.87 -22.68 -11.07
N PRO A 544 -25.00 -22.47 -12.40
CA PRO A 544 -24.73 -21.19 -13.03
C PRO A 544 -25.64 -20.09 -12.45
N GLY A 545 -25.11 -18.89 -12.21
CA GLY A 545 -25.88 -17.76 -11.70
C GLY A 545 -26.01 -17.69 -10.17
N PHE A 546 -25.27 -18.51 -9.41
CA PHE A 546 -25.20 -18.38 -7.97
C PHE A 546 -24.58 -17.01 -7.56
N PRO A 547 -25.19 -16.25 -6.64
CA PRO A 547 -24.67 -14.93 -6.26
C PRO A 547 -23.27 -15.04 -5.66
N ILE A 548 -22.30 -14.29 -6.22
CA ILE A 548 -20.91 -14.34 -5.79
C ILE A 548 -20.72 -13.97 -4.32
N GLU A 549 -21.56 -13.06 -3.82
CA GLU A 549 -21.60 -12.61 -2.42
C GLU A 549 -21.93 -13.73 -1.43
N LYS A 550 -22.55 -14.82 -1.91
CA LYS A 550 -22.94 -15.99 -1.10
C LYS A 550 -21.95 -17.14 -1.23
N VAL A 551 -20.93 -17.03 -2.07
CA VAL A 551 -19.91 -18.06 -2.23
C VAL A 551 -18.99 -18.00 -1.02
N VAL A 552 -18.97 -19.09 -0.24
CA VAL A 552 -18.06 -19.24 0.90
C VAL A 552 -16.93 -20.14 0.44
N PRO A 553 -15.67 -19.66 0.40
CA PRO A 553 -14.53 -20.52 0.12
C PRO A 553 -14.47 -21.65 1.14
N PRO A 554 -14.25 -22.90 0.73
CA PRO A 554 -14.03 -23.99 1.67
C PRO A 554 -12.76 -23.72 2.49
N SER A 555 -12.69 -24.28 3.70
CA SER A 555 -11.50 -24.24 4.54
C SER A 555 -10.87 -25.64 4.57
N PRO A 556 -9.63 -25.81 4.09
CA PRO A 556 -8.71 -24.78 3.57
C PRO A 556 -9.12 -24.25 2.18
N ASN A 557 -8.79 -22.99 1.89
CA ASN A 557 -9.10 -22.36 0.61
C ASN A 557 -8.21 -22.95 -0.50
N PRO A 558 -8.78 -23.64 -1.51
CA PRO A 558 -8.01 -24.29 -2.55
C PRO A 558 -7.26 -23.28 -3.43
N LEU A 559 -7.65 -22.01 -3.43
CA LEU A 559 -6.99 -20.95 -4.21
C LEU A 559 -5.92 -20.19 -3.45
N ALA A 560 -5.74 -20.38 -2.14
CA ALA A 560 -4.84 -19.55 -1.32
C ALA A 560 -3.42 -19.44 -1.92
N ALA A 561 -2.91 -20.53 -2.48
CA ALA A 561 -1.59 -20.63 -3.09
C ALA A 561 -1.49 -20.13 -4.55
N ALA A 562 -2.62 -20.04 -5.26
CA ALA A 562 -2.69 -19.69 -6.68
C ALA A 562 -3.43 -18.36 -6.91
N GLN A 563 -3.66 -17.61 -5.83
CA GLN A 563 -4.31 -16.32 -5.89
C GLN A 563 -3.33 -15.30 -6.48
N TYR A 564 -3.78 -14.55 -7.49
CA TYR A 564 -3.02 -13.44 -8.04
C TYR A 564 -3.67 -12.12 -7.62
#